data_AF-M2QAD7-F1
#
_entry.id   AF-M2QAD7-F1
#
_cell.length_a   1.000
_cell.length_b   1.000
_cell.length_c   1.000
_cell.angle_alpha   90.00
_cell.angle_beta   90.00
_cell.angle_gamma   90.00
#
_symmetry.space_group_name_H-M   'P 1'
#
loop_
_entity.id
_entity.type
_entity.pdbx_description
1 polymer ?
#
loop_
_entity_poly.entity_id
_entity_poly.type
_entity_poly.pdbx_seq_one_letter_code
_entity_poly.pdbx_strand_id
1 'polypeptide(L)'
;MEKEAPPLSEEFPDGTKVFFLGEHAYGVAAQIAGTTESTLSIILAFFPSEKAENDKFKSIVEKRRSTQYFPSFRVAQILGMSGKALSKITSSFMVVTSNDQKINLGLSLKFEAKGLKVIDYSRKDGRYWEFSEKAVDLIREYKEKYPEVMRTLDRSGDAMIKASNVFPGEDADTKAKEVRSWLMQKGIRDFEPVSLFCDQLKKDTVKEIEQLADTVAANKSPAAIKKAMVKNIPRQAVLKPSHAIYRLQNQHFALGDRVTMIQDSGAVPLSFKGVVIGMNAKSMDVVWDAPFMAGTTLGDRCSQYRGATVEFTSCLNLTNPQFIASTNPQNPTAQQPRTPFKPRIGPRPAVQPPPGQRAAPGFRSGPSATTQGVPVHIMTNPNRGRGGHNQGRGSWGPNNNAPHVHQQAAVSPNPPQTDGASPPQAHAASNGHPNGHPHPQANGFRGKLHGSPMRGGFVPRGGIPPGPPGPPRGGFGQGMRGRGGMMPNFDRGRGGPPRGGFRGRGRGNITNPLVS
;
A
#
# COMPACT_ATOMS: atom_id res chain seq x y z
N MET A 1 24.63 14.27 -22.66
CA MET A 1 25.03 14.03 -24.06
C MET A 1 24.85 12.56 -24.31
N GLU A 2 23.96 12.20 -25.22
CA GLU A 2 23.77 10.80 -25.62
C GLU A 2 25.00 10.34 -26.43
N LYS A 3 25.31 9.05 -26.36
CA LYS A 3 26.40 8.41 -27.10
C LYS A 3 25.83 7.23 -27.87
N GLU A 4 26.39 6.96 -29.04
CA GLU A 4 26.11 5.71 -29.75
C GLU A 4 26.51 4.51 -28.91
N ALA A 5 25.86 3.37 -29.15
CA ALA A 5 26.10 2.16 -28.38
C ALA A 5 27.50 1.60 -28.73
N PRO A 6 28.47 1.58 -27.79
CA PRO A 6 29.80 1.09 -28.09
C PRO A 6 29.79 -0.41 -28.45
N PRO A 7 30.84 -0.90 -29.15
CA PRO A 7 31.07 -2.32 -29.39
C PRO A 7 30.98 -3.13 -28.10
N LEU A 8 30.53 -4.39 -28.18
CA LEU A 8 30.39 -5.23 -26.99
C LEU A 8 31.72 -5.49 -26.27
N SER A 9 32.84 -5.51 -26.99
CA SER A 9 34.20 -5.61 -26.44
C SER A 9 34.60 -4.40 -25.58
N GLU A 10 34.22 -3.19 -26.00
CA GLU A 10 34.47 -1.95 -25.25
C GLU A 10 33.48 -1.78 -24.09
N GLU A 11 32.22 -2.16 -24.30
CA GLU A 11 31.21 -2.08 -23.25
C GLU A 11 31.46 -3.13 -22.16
N PHE A 12 31.76 -4.37 -22.54
CA PHE A 12 31.86 -5.53 -21.66
C PHE A 12 33.22 -6.23 -21.84
N PRO A 13 34.35 -5.58 -21.51
CA PRO A 13 35.66 -6.22 -21.64
C PRO A 13 35.77 -7.46 -20.75
N ASP A 14 36.63 -8.39 -21.16
CA ASP A 14 36.82 -9.66 -20.46
C ASP A 14 37.21 -9.43 -18.99
N GLY A 15 36.67 -10.26 -18.11
CA GLY A 15 36.80 -10.12 -16.66
C GLY A 15 35.81 -9.15 -16.01
N THR A 16 35.02 -8.38 -16.77
CA THR A 16 33.98 -7.48 -16.21
C THR A 16 32.96 -8.24 -15.37
N LYS A 17 32.62 -7.70 -14.19
CA LYS A 17 31.58 -8.23 -13.29
C LYS A 17 30.21 -7.72 -13.72
N VAL A 18 29.27 -8.63 -13.94
CA VAL A 18 27.88 -8.34 -14.32
C VAL A 18 26.90 -9.24 -13.55
N PHE A 19 25.62 -8.91 -13.58
CA PHE A 19 24.55 -9.82 -13.17
C PHE A 19 23.83 -10.36 -14.39
N PHE A 20 23.49 -11.65 -14.35
CA PHE A 20 22.74 -12.29 -15.42
C PHE A 20 21.23 -12.12 -15.21
N LEU A 21 20.51 -11.84 -16.29
CA LEU A 21 19.06 -11.61 -16.30
C LEU A 21 18.29 -12.69 -17.08
N GLY A 22 18.94 -13.79 -17.47
CA GLY A 22 18.26 -14.92 -18.11
C GLY A 22 17.45 -15.77 -17.13
N GLU A 23 16.40 -16.41 -17.64
CA GLU A 23 15.39 -17.15 -16.86
C GLU A 23 15.95 -18.15 -15.85
N HIS A 24 16.99 -18.91 -16.22
CA HIS A 24 17.51 -20.02 -15.41
C HIS A 24 18.48 -19.60 -14.29
N ALA A 25 18.99 -18.36 -14.30
CA ALA A 25 19.96 -17.85 -13.32
C ALA A 25 19.81 -16.34 -13.09
N TYR A 26 18.56 -15.87 -13.00
CA TYR A 26 18.22 -14.46 -12.82
C TYR A 26 18.79 -13.88 -11.52
N GLY A 27 19.53 -12.78 -11.63
CA GLY A 27 20.19 -12.09 -10.51
C GLY A 27 21.47 -12.75 -10.00
N VAL A 28 21.95 -13.80 -10.67
CA VAL A 28 23.24 -14.43 -10.35
C VAL A 28 24.40 -13.55 -10.81
N ALA A 29 25.41 -13.39 -9.96
CA ALA A 29 26.64 -12.71 -10.30
C ALA A 29 27.47 -13.53 -11.30
N ALA A 30 27.99 -12.85 -12.31
CA ALA A 30 28.69 -13.43 -13.44
C ALA A 30 29.93 -12.60 -13.82
N GLN A 31 30.83 -13.22 -14.56
CA GLN A 31 31.99 -12.57 -15.15
C GLN A 31 31.99 -12.74 -16.66
N ILE A 32 32.29 -11.69 -17.42
CA ILE A 32 32.48 -11.80 -18.87
C ILE A 32 33.74 -12.64 -19.15
N ALA A 33 33.60 -13.62 -20.04
CA ALA A 33 34.65 -14.56 -20.42
C ALA A 33 35.01 -14.51 -21.92
N GLY A 34 34.34 -13.64 -22.67
CA GLY A 34 34.57 -13.41 -24.09
C GLY A 34 33.43 -12.61 -24.72
N THR A 35 33.78 -11.68 -25.60
CA THR A 35 32.83 -10.90 -26.43
C THR A 35 32.91 -11.31 -27.90
N THR A 36 31.77 -11.35 -28.56
CA THR A 36 31.66 -11.36 -30.04
C THR A 36 30.97 -10.07 -30.49
N GLU A 37 30.87 -9.81 -31.80
CA GLU A 37 30.22 -8.61 -32.33
C GLU A 37 28.77 -8.40 -31.82
N SER A 38 28.02 -9.49 -31.63
CA SER A 38 26.58 -9.46 -31.31
C SER A 38 26.20 -10.15 -29.99
N THR A 39 27.07 -11.00 -29.43
CA THR A 39 26.77 -11.78 -28.22
C THR A 39 27.93 -11.87 -27.23
N LEU A 40 27.62 -12.21 -25.99
CA LEU A 40 28.53 -12.35 -24.85
C LEU A 40 28.66 -13.82 -24.45
N SER A 41 29.82 -14.19 -23.92
CA SER A 41 30.03 -15.40 -23.14
C SER A 41 30.33 -15.02 -21.69
N ILE A 42 29.65 -15.66 -20.73
CA ILE A 42 29.83 -15.38 -19.31
C ILE A 42 30.09 -16.66 -18.51
N ILE A 43 30.79 -16.52 -17.38
CA ILE A 43 30.92 -17.54 -16.35
C ILE A 43 30.01 -17.14 -15.18
N LEU A 44 29.00 -17.97 -14.91
CA LEU A 44 28.13 -17.89 -13.75
C LEU A 44 28.79 -18.62 -12.57
N ALA A 45 28.63 -18.10 -11.35
CA ALA A 45 28.96 -18.81 -10.11
C ALA A 45 27.74 -18.81 -9.19
N PHE A 46 27.18 -19.99 -8.90
CA PHE A 46 25.91 -20.11 -8.17
C PHE A 46 25.84 -21.35 -7.27
N PHE A 47 24.95 -21.30 -6.28
CA PHE A 47 24.55 -22.45 -5.48
C PHE A 47 23.29 -23.08 -6.09
N PRO A 48 23.27 -24.38 -6.42
CA PRO A 48 22.09 -25.02 -7.02
C PRO A 48 20.83 -24.98 -6.14
N SER A 49 21.00 -24.92 -4.82
CA SER A 49 19.92 -24.81 -3.84
C SER A 49 19.27 -23.42 -3.78
N GLU A 50 19.91 -22.38 -4.34
CA GLU A 50 19.58 -20.99 -4.06
C GLU A 50 18.14 -20.61 -4.45
N LYS A 51 17.64 -21.13 -5.59
CA LYS A 51 16.25 -20.86 -6.00
C LYS A 51 15.24 -21.36 -4.95
N ALA A 52 15.43 -22.59 -4.47
CA ALA A 52 14.58 -23.18 -3.43
C ALA A 52 14.80 -22.57 -2.04
N GLU A 53 15.94 -21.92 -1.78
CA GLU A 53 16.16 -21.12 -0.57
C GLU A 53 15.39 -19.80 -0.63
N ASN A 54 15.43 -19.10 -1.77
CA ASN A 54 14.74 -17.83 -1.97
C ASN A 54 13.21 -17.95 -1.75
N ASP A 55 12.61 -19.05 -2.21
CA ASP A 55 11.18 -19.34 -1.99
C ASP A 55 10.82 -19.55 -0.50
N LYS A 56 11.75 -20.11 0.31
CA LYS A 56 11.52 -20.32 1.75
C LYS A 56 11.36 -19.00 2.51
N PHE A 57 12.17 -17.98 2.20
CA PHE A 57 12.07 -16.66 2.82
C PHE A 57 10.70 -16.03 2.60
N LYS A 58 10.19 -16.08 1.36
CA LYS A 58 8.86 -15.56 1.05
C LYS A 58 7.76 -16.34 1.80
N SER A 59 7.91 -17.66 1.90
CA SER A 59 6.96 -18.52 2.62
C SER A 59 6.77 -18.13 4.09
N ILE A 60 7.79 -17.57 4.76
CA ILE A 60 7.69 -17.08 6.15
C ILE A 60 6.66 -15.94 6.24
N VAL A 61 6.61 -15.06 5.23
CA VAL A 61 5.66 -13.94 5.20
C VAL A 61 4.29 -14.37 4.69
N GLU A 62 4.23 -15.23 3.68
CA GLU A 62 2.97 -15.76 3.13
C GLU A 62 2.21 -16.72 4.07
N LYS A 63 2.92 -17.46 4.95
CA LYS A 63 2.30 -18.32 5.97
C LYS A 63 1.54 -17.55 7.05
N ARG A 64 1.71 -16.23 7.15
CA ARG A 64 0.92 -15.42 8.08
C ARG A 64 -0.52 -15.39 7.58
N ARG A 65 -1.43 -15.91 8.42
CA ARG A 65 -2.88 -15.75 8.21
C ARG A 65 -3.16 -14.29 7.89
N SER A 66 -3.96 -14.03 6.86
CA SER A 66 -4.40 -12.68 6.53
C SER A 66 -5.20 -12.11 7.70
N THR A 67 -4.56 -11.31 8.55
CA THR A 67 -5.21 -10.66 9.70
C THR A 67 -6.42 -9.90 9.21
N GLN A 68 -7.61 -10.30 9.66
CA GLN A 68 -8.84 -9.57 9.32
C GLN A 68 -8.85 -8.26 10.12
N TYR A 69 -9.18 -7.18 9.41
CA TYR A 69 -9.37 -5.86 10.00
C TYR A 69 -10.79 -5.40 9.77
N PHE A 70 -11.31 -4.66 10.73
CA PHE A 70 -12.66 -4.12 10.75
C PHE A 70 -12.61 -2.59 10.86
N PRO A 71 -13.35 -1.84 10.03
CA PRO A 71 -13.46 -0.39 10.18
C PRO A 71 -13.97 0.03 11.56
N SER A 72 -13.51 1.18 12.05
CA SER A 72 -13.81 1.69 13.39
C SER A 72 -15.31 1.74 13.72
N PHE A 73 -16.17 2.10 12.76
CA PHE A 73 -17.62 2.09 12.96
C PHE A 73 -18.19 0.68 13.20
N ARG A 74 -17.63 -0.33 12.52
CA ARG A 74 -18.02 -1.74 12.70
C ARG A 74 -17.49 -2.31 14.01
N VAL A 75 -16.27 -1.93 14.40
CA VAL A 75 -15.69 -2.28 15.71
C VAL A 75 -16.51 -1.68 16.85
N ALA A 76 -16.94 -0.43 16.71
CA ALA A 76 -17.81 0.24 17.68
C ALA A 76 -19.17 -0.47 17.83
N GLN A 77 -19.75 -0.96 16.73
CA GLN A 77 -20.97 -1.79 16.74
C GLN A 77 -20.73 -3.15 17.42
N ILE A 78 -19.69 -3.89 17.03
CA ILE A 78 -19.34 -5.21 17.60
C ILE A 78 -19.14 -5.11 19.12
N LEU A 79 -18.48 -4.05 19.58
CA LEU A 79 -18.17 -3.84 21.00
C LEU A 79 -19.25 -3.07 21.75
N GLY A 80 -20.38 -2.71 21.12
CA GLY A 80 -21.45 -1.93 21.74
C GLY A 80 -20.95 -0.68 22.47
N MET A 81 -20.19 0.16 21.76
CA MET A 81 -19.63 1.43 22.27
C MET A 81 -19.74 2.53 21.21
N SER A 82 -19.64 3.80 21.63
CA SER A 82 -19.63 4.90 20.65
C SER A 82 -18.31 4.96 19.86
N GLY A 83 -18.35 5.51 18.65
CA GLY A 83 -17.14 5.79 17.87
C GLY A 83 -16.20 6.79 18.55
N LYS A 84 -16.72 7.66 19.43
CA LYS A 84 -15.93 8.60 20.24
C LYS A 84 -15.17 7.85 21.35
N ALA A 85 -15.84 6.94 22.05
CA ALA A 85 -15.23 6.08 23.06
C ALA A 85 -14.12 5.22 22.45
N LEU A 86 -14.43 4.50 21.35
CA LEU A 86 -13.45 3.72 20.60
C LEU A 86 -12.25 4.58 20.17
N SER A 87 -12.50 5.79 19.67
CA SER A 87 -11.42 6.68 19.22
C SER A 87 -10.50 7.12 20.37
N LYS A 88 -11.05 7.44 21.55
CA LYS A 88 -10.25 7.79 22.73
C LYS A 88 -9.45 6.60 23.27
N ILE A 89 -10.10 5.45 23.51
CA ILE A 89 -9.44 4.30 24.15
C ILE A 89 -8.33 3.67 23.30
N THR A 90 -8.47 3.72 21.97
CA THR A 90 -7.43 3.26 21.04
C THR A 90 -6.31 4.27 20.82
N SER A 91 -6.45 5.49 21.32
CA SER A 91 -5.41 6.53 21.29
C SER A 91 -4.62 6.56 22.61
N SER A 92 -3.87 7.64 22.86
CA SER A 92 -3.46 8.01 24.22
C SER A 92 -4.64 8.60 24.97
N PHE A 93 -4.88 8.16 26.21
CA PHE A 93 -5.92 8.68 27.09
C PHE A 93 -5.29 8.99 28.45
N MET A 94 -4.96 10.27 28.66
CA MET A 94 -4.22 10.73 29.83
C MET A 94 -5.16 11.12 30.99
N VAL A 95 -4.88 10.55 32.15
CA VAL A 95 -5.55 10.85 33.42
C VAL A 95 -4.54 11.43 34.40
N VAL A 96 -4.97 12.41 35.20
CA VAL A 96 -4.15 13.08 36.22
C VAL A 96 -4.59 12.62 37.60
N THR A 97 -3.66 12.08 38.38
CA THR A 97 -3.88 11.64 39.78
C THR A 97 -4.05 12.83 40.72
N SER A 98 -4.39 12.64 41.99
CA SER A 98 -4.41 13.75 42.97
C SER A 98 -3.02 14.39 43.15
N ASN A 99 -1.96 13.59 43.01
CA ASN A 99 -0.56 14.01 43.12
C ASN A 99 0.03 14.59 41.79
N ASP A 100 -0.81 15.12 40.88
CA ASP A 100 -0.45 15.64 39.55
C ASP A 100 0.33 14.69 38.60
N GLN A 101 0.45 13.40 38.94
CA GLN A 101 1.07 12.41 38.08
C GLN A 101 0.16 12.09 36.88
N LYS A 102 0.75 12.09 35.68
CA LYS A 102 0.05 11.80 34.43
C LYS A 102 0.18 10.32 34.09
N ILE A 103 -0.94 9.61 34.07
CA ILE A 103 -1.03 8.18 33.72
C ILE A 103 -1.77 8.03 32.39
N ASN A 104 -1.18 7.28 31.44
CA ASN A 104 -1.89 6.87 30.24
C ASN A 104 -2.72 5.61 30.53
N LEU A 105 -4.03 5.70 30.36
CA LEU A 105 -4.98 4.58 30.38
C LEU A 105 -5.46 4.21 28.97
N GLY A 106 -4.90 4.81 27.91
CA GLY A 106 -5.20 4.44 26.53
C GLY A 106 -4.40 3.23 26.07
N LEU A 107 -4.99 2.43 25.18
CA LEU A 107 -4.31 1.29 24.54
C LEU A 107 -3.22 1.74 23.54
N SER A 108 -3.22 3.02 23.14
CA SER A 108 -2.20 3.62 22.25
C SER A 108 -1.94 2.84 20.95
N LEU A 109 -3.00 2.22 20.40
CA LEU A 109 -2.97 1.50 19.14
C LEU A 109 -2.83 2.44 17.93
N LYS A 110 -3.25 3.70 18.04
CA LYS A 110 -3.17 4.70 16.96
C LYS A 110 -2.71 6.07 17.48
N PHE A 111 -2.03 6.82 16.61
CA PHE A 111 -1.55 8.17 16.90
C PHE A 111 -1.82 9.11 15.73
N GLU A 112 -3.07 9.58 15.59
CA GLU A 112 -3.50 10.46 14.48
C GLU A 112 -2.58 11.69 14.31
N ALA A 113 -2.32 12.42 15.39
CA ALA A 113 -1.49 13.64 15.36
C ALA A 113 0.00 13.40 15.04
N LYS A 114 0.49 12.16 15.20
CA LYS A 114 1.87 11.78 14.86
C LYS A 114 1.95 10.99 13.54
N GLY A 115 0.82 10.65 12.94
CA GLY A 115 0.76 9.75 11.79
C GLY A 115 1.36 8.36 12.07
N LEU A 116 1.14 7.77 13.25
CA LEU A 116 1.66 6.42 13.59
C LEU A 116 0.53 5.39 13.79
N LYS A 117 0.80 4.14 13.40
CA LYS A 117 -0.02 2.93 13.57
C LYS A 117 0.76 1.87 14.37
N VAL A 118 0.07 0.93 14.99
CA VAL A 118 0.71 -0.23 15.65
C VAL A 118 0.49 -1.48 14.80
N ILE A 119 1.58 -2.12 14.37
CA ILE A 119 1.57 -3.32 13.53
C ILE A 119 0.70 -4.41 14.19
N ASP A 120 -0.02 -5.19 13.38
CA ASP A 120 -0.98 -6.23 13.79
C ASP A 120 -2.20 -5.77 14.61
N TYR A 121 -2.28 -4.51 15.04
CA TYR A 121 -3.39 -3.97 15.84
C TYR A 121 -4.23 -2.92 15.12
N SER A 122 -3.58 -1.93 14.50
CA SER A 122 -4.28 -0.82 13.84
C SER A 122 -3.69 -0.48 12.49
N ARG A 123 -4.56 0.07 11.63
CA ARG A 123 -4.19 0.53 10.29
C ARG A 123 -5.21 1.59 9.84
N LYS A 124 -4.94 2.36 8.78
CA LYS A 124 -5.88 3.38 8.26
C LYS A 124 -6.08 3.17 6.77
N ASP A 125 -7.33 3.02 6.33
CA ASP A 125 -7.71 3.01 4.92
C ASP A 125 -8.47 4.30 4.60
N GLY A 126 -7.82 5.18 3.83
CA GLY A 126 -8.32 6.52 3.49
C GLY A 126 -8.72 7.33 4.72
N ARG A 127 -10.04 7.48 4.93
CA ARG A 127 -10.64 8.27 6.01
C ARG A 127 -10.75 7.48 7.34
N TYR A 128 -10.82 6.15 7.30
CA TYR A 128 -11.20 5.36 8.47
C TYR A 128 -10.01 4.62 9.08
N TRP A 129 -9.96 4.60 10.40
CA TRP A 129 -9.12 3.66 11.13
C TRP A 129 -9.80 2.28 11.11
N GLU A 130 -8.99 1.24 10.92
CA GLU A 130 -9.41 -0.14 11.03
C GLU A 130 -8.56 -0.84 12.10
N PHE A 131 -9.17 -1.78 12.80
CA PHE A 131 -8.54 -2.54 13.88
C PHE A 131 -8.62 -4.03 13.59
N SER A 132 -7.56 -4.77 13.94
CA SER A 132 -7.52 -6.22 13.75
C SER A 132 -8.46 -6.93 14.71
N GLU A 133 -8.77 -8.20 14.44
CA GLU A 133 -9.43 -9.09 15.40
C GLU A 133 -8.74 -9.08 16.78
N LYS A 134 -7.41 -9.18 16.84
CA LYS A 134 -6.60 -9.08 18.07
C LYS A 134 -6.86 -7.76 18.84
N ALA A 135 -6.98 -6.65 18.12
CA ALA A 135 -7.31 -5.37 18.72
C ALA A 135 -8.75 -5.31 19.23
N VAL A 136 -9.72 -5.89 18.50
CA VAL A 136 -11.12 -6.00 18.94
C VAL A 136 -11.20 -6.81 20.24
N ASP A 137 -10.50 -7.93 20.33
CA ASP A 137 -10.48 -8.79 21.52
C ASP A 137 -9.84 -8.09 22.73
N LEU A 138 -8.72 -7.38 22.52
CA LEU A 138 -8.07 -6.58 23.57
C LEU A 138 -8.98 -5.44 24.09
N ILE A 139 -9.73 -4.78 23.21
CA ILE A 139 -10.70 -3.75 23.62
C ILE A 139 -11.90 -4.38 24.33
N ARG A 140 -12.33 -5.60 23.94
CA ARG A 140 -13.40 -6.34 24.63
C ARG A 140 -12.99 -6.67 26.07
N GLU A 141 -11.82 -7.25 26.26
CA GLU A 141 -11.30 -7.57 27.60
C GLU A 141 -11.14 -6.31 28.46
N TYR A 142 -10.66 -5.21 27.89
CA TYR A 142 -10.61 -3.92 28.60
C TYR A 142 -12.01 -3.44 29.00
N LYS A 143 -13.00 -3.54 28.10
CA LYS A 143 -14.38 -3.12 28.37
C LYS A 143 -15.00 -3.93 29.52
N GLU A 144 -14.74 -5.23 29.55
CA GLU A 144 -15.25 -6.14 30.58
C GLU A 144 -14.56 -5.92 31.93
N LYS A 145 -13.25 -5.72 31.95
CA LYS A 145 -12.48 -5.56 33.19
C LYS A 145 -12.63 -4.18 33.86
N TYR A 146 -12.73 -3.10 33.07
CA TYR A 146 -12.72 -1.72 33.59
C TYR A 146 -13.84 -0.84 32.97
N PRO A 147 -15.13 -1.17 33.22
CA PRO A 147 -16.28 -0.50 32.60
C PRO A 147 -16.46 0.97 33.06
N GLU A 148 -15.96 1.38 34.22
CA GLU A 148 -15.89 2.77 34.67
C GLU A 148 -15.05 3.66 33.74
N VAL A 149 -13.91 3.17 33.24
CA VAL A 149 -13.12 3.89 32.23
C VAL A 149 -14.00 4.17 31.02
N MET A 150 -14.67 3.14 30.49
CA MET A 150 -15.49 3.23 29.28
C MET A 150 -16.63 4.26 29.42
N ARG A 151 -17.32 4.30 30.58
CA ARG A 151 -18.38 5.28 30.88
C ARG A 151 -17.90 6.74 30.83
N THR A 152 -16.61 7.01 31.00
CA THR A 152 -16.07 8.38 30.97
C THR A 152 -15.64 8.85 29.59
N LEU A 153 -15.35 7.94 28.66
CA LEU A 153 -14.85 8.29 27.33
C LEU A 153 -15.89 9.07 26.51
N ASP A 154 -17.17 8.73 26.66
CA ASP A 154 -18.28 9.40 25.98
C ASP A 154 -18.51 10.83 26.46
N ARG A 155 -18.09 11.18 27.68
CA ARG A 155 -18.21 12.53 28.21
C ARG A 155 -17.44 13.53 27.33
N SER A 156 -18.06 14.68 27.08
CA SER A 156 -17.40 15.85 26.49
C SER A 156 -16.71 16.62 27.60
N GLY A 157 -15.42 16.86 27.46
CA GLY A 157 -14.56 17.36 28.53
C GLY A 157 -13.09 17.25 28.13
N ASP A 158 -12.25 17.84 28.95
CA ASP A 158 -10.87 18.22 28.66
C ASP A 158 -9.93 17.06 28.24
N ALA A 159 -8.80 17.42 27.64
CA ALA A 159 -7.78 16.46 27.20
C ALA A 159 -7.06 15.74 28.36
N MET A 160 -7.21 16.23 29.59
CA MET A 160 -6.69 15.63 30.82
C MET A 160 -7.80 15.57 31.87
N ILE A 161 -8.25 14.35 32.20
CA ILE A 161 -9.33 14.11 33.17
C ILE A 161 -8.69 13.72 34.52
N LYS A 162 -9.22 14.20 35.65
CA LYS A 162 -8.76 13.77 36.99
C LYS A 162 -9.16 12.32 37.27
N ALA A 163 -8.32 11.56 37.98
CA ALA A 163 -8.59 10.15 38.31
C ALA A 163 -9.93 9.95 39.02
N SER A 164 -10.29 10.85 39.95
CA SER A 164 -11.58 10.87 40.66
C SER A 164 -12.81 11.06 39.76
N ASN A 165 -12.65 11.66 38.57
CA ASN A 165 -13.73 11.79 37.58
C ASN A 165 -13.95 10.49 36.79
N VAL A 166 -12.95 9.59 36.78
CA VAL A 166 -12.99 8.27 36.13
C VAL A 166 -13.43 7.18 37.10
N PHE A 167 -12.79 7.13 38.27
CA PHE A 167 -13.05 6.19 39.34
C PHE A 167 -13.71 6.93 40.51
N PRO A 168 -15.02 6.80 40.74
CA PRO A 168 -15.66 7.37 41.92
C PRO A 168 -15.20 6.61 43.18
N GLY A 169 -14.77 7.35 44.21
CA GLY A 169 -14.27 6.83 45.49
C GLY A 169 -12.88 7.38 45.84
N GLU A 170 -12.43 7.11 47.06
CA GLU A 170 -11.13 7.57 47.56
C GLU A 170 -9.94 6.86 46.88
N ASP A 171 -10.12 5.59 46.48
CA ASP A 171 -9.11 4.75 45.81
C ASP A 171 -8.86 5.09 44.32
N ALA A 172 -9.28 6.26 43.84
CA ALA A 172 -9.26 6.60 42.41
C ALA A 172 -7.85 6.50 41.78
N ASP A 173 -6.83 6.95 42.52
CA ASP A 173 -5.43 6.87 42.10
C ASP A 173 -4.88 5.44 42.13
N THR A 174 -5.32 4.61 43.08
CA THR A 174 -4.93 3.20 43.18
C THR A 174 -5.49 2.41 42.01
N LYS A 175 -6.76 2.62 41.65
CA LYS A 175 -7.39 2.00 40.47
C LYS A 175 -6.74 2.46 39.16
N ALA A 176 -6.41 3.75 39.02
CA ALA A 176 -5.68 4.24 37.85
C ALA A 176 -4.29 3.58 37.70
N LYS A 177 -3.59 3.31 38.81
CA LYS A 177 -2.33 2.55 38.82
C LYS A 177 -2.54 1.07 38.50
N GLU A 178 -3.60 0.44 39.00
CA GLU A 178 -3.94 -0.96 38.70
C GLU A 178 -4.21 -1.18 37.20
N VAL A 179 -5.03 -0.31 36.59
CA VAL A 179 -5.28 -0.32 35.14
C VAL A 179 -3.96 -0.17 34.37
N ARG A 180 -3.10 0.78 34.77
CA ARG A 180 -1.76 0.94 34.17
C ARG A 180 -0.94 -0.35 34.26
N SER A 181 -0.95 -1.05 35.40
CA SER A 181 -0.23 -2.32 35.57
C SER A 181 -0.80 -3.44 34.70
N TRP A 182 -2.13 -3.54 34.56
CA TRP A 182 -2.75 -4.49 33.62
C TRP A 182 -2.42 -4.18 32.16
N LEU A 183 -2.44 -2.89 31.77
CA LEU A 183 -2.00 -2.44 30.44
C LEU A 183 -0.52 -2.81 30.17
N MET A 184 0.35 -2.74 31.19
CA MET A 184 1.74 -3.24 31.07
C MET A 184 1.79 -4.77 30.95
N GLN A 185 1.01 -5.52 31.74
CA GLN A 185 0.92 -6.99 31.67
C GLN A 185 0.44 -7.47 30.29
N LYS A 186 -0.39 -6.68 29.60
CA LYS A 186 -0.87 -6.96 28.24
C LYS A 186 0.14 -6.61 27.12
N GLY A 187 1.37 -6.22 27.47
CA GLY A 187 2.44 -5.96 26.50
C GLY A 187 2.26 -4.66 25.70
N ILE A 188 1.48 -3.70 26.20
CA ILE A 188 1.21 -2.44 25.48
C ILE A 188 2.47 -1.57 25.34
N ARG A 189 3.49 -1.80 26.19
CA ARG A 189 4.82 -1.18 26.04
C ARG A 189 5.66 -1.80 24.92
N ASP A 190 5.35 -3.03 24.53
CA ASP A 190 6.01 -3.78 23.45
C ASP A 190 5.36 -3.52 22.09
N PHE A 191 4.26 -2.76 22.07
CA PHE A 191 3.64 -2.27 20.85
C PHE A 191 4.58 -1.29 20.15
N GLU A 192 4.90 -1.60 18.90
CA GLU A 192 5.81 -0.79 18.11
C GLU A 192 5.01 0.19 17.23
N PRO A 193 5.07 1.51 17.52
CA PRO A 193 4.40 2.51 16.71
C PRO A 193 5.23 2.83 15.47
N VAL A 194 4.80 2.34 14.31
CA VAL A 194 5.43 2.63 13.02
C VAL A 194 4.70 3.74 12.29
N SER A 195 5.39 4.40 11.35
CA SER A 195 4.76 5.38 10.47
C SER A 195 3.57 4.77 9.73
N LEU A 196 2.47 5.52 9.70
CA LEU A 196 1.26 5.16 8.94
C LEU A 196 1.59 4.97 7.46
N PHE A 197 2.54 5.76 6.95
CA PHE A 197 3.01 5.81 5.57
C PHE A 197 4.12 4.80 5.25
N CYS A 198 4.30 3.78 6.08
CA CYS A 198 5.27 2.72 5.89
C CYS A 198 4.58 1.37 6.17
N ASP A 199 4.76 0.38 5.30
CA ASP A 199 4.35 -0.99 5.64
C ASP A 199 5.59 -1.78 6.01
N GLN A 200 5.52 -2.55 7.10
CA GLN A 200 6.67 -3.21 7.69
C GLN A 200 6.30 -4.53 8.38
N LEU A 201 7.27 -5.43 8.51
CA LEU A 201 7.13 -6.73 9.17
C LEU A 201 7.50 -6.67 10.66
N LYS A 202 6.66 -7.25 11.53
CA LYS A 202 6.91 -7.37 12.98
C LYS A 202 8.29 -8.01 13.29
N LYS A 203 8.96 -7.51 14.35
CA LYS A 203 10.24 -8.01 14.89
C LYS A 203 10.37 -9.53 14.94
N ASP A 204 9.38 -10.22 15.51
CA ASP A 204 9.40 -11.69 15.66
C ASP A 204 9.72 -12.41 14.34
N THR A 205 9.12 -11.94 13.24
CA THR A 205 9.33 -12.57 11.94
C THR A 205 10.57 -12.02 11.22
N VAL A 206 11.05 -10.84 11.55
CA VAL A 206 12.40 -10.40 11.13
C VAL A 206 13.44 -11.33 11.74
N LYS A 207 13.26 -11.72 13.02
CA LYS A 207 14.09 -12.73 13.69
C LYS A 207 13.96 -14.12 13.05
N GLU A 208 12.77 -14.56 12.65
CA GLU A 208 12.61 -15.82 11.86
C GLU A 208 13.36 -15.76 10.51
N ILE A 209 13.32 -14.60 9.83
CA ILE A 209 14.05 -14.36 8.56
C ILE A 209 15.57 -14.42 8.79
N GLU A 210 16.09 -13.79 9.85
CA GLU A 210 17.51 -13.85 10.22
C GLU A 210 17.94 -15.28 10.56
N GLN A 211 17.15 -16.02 11.34
CA GLN A 211 17.42 -17.42 11.67
C GLN A 211 17.47 -18.33 10.42
N LEU A 212 16.59 -18.09 9.44
CA LEU A 212 16.66 -18.78 8.16
C LEU A 212 17.91 -18.38 7.37
N ALA A 213 18.28 -17.09 7.35
CA ALA A 213 19.50 -16.62 6.70
C ALA A 213 20.76 -17.23 7.30
N ASP A 214 20.85 -17.31 8.63
CA ASP A 214 21.96 -17.95 9.34
C ASP A 214 22.04 -19.44 9.05
N THR A 215 20.89 -20.13 9.05
CA THR A 215 20.81 -21.54 8.67
C THR A 215 21.27 -21.75 7.22
N VAL A 216 20.88 -20.88 6.30
CA VAL A 216 21.28 -20.94 4.88
C VAL A 216 22.77 -20.63 4.72
N ALA A 217 23.32 -19.66 5.47
CA ALA A 217 24.72 -19.30 5.43
C ALA A 217 25.62 -20.42 6.00
N ALA A 218 25.24 -21.01 7.13
CA ALA A 218 25.98 -22.12 7.76
C ALA A 218 26.04 -23.37 6.88
N ASN A 219 25.02 -23.62 6.05
CA ASN A 219 24.99 -24.73 5.11
C ASN A 219 25.73 -24.46 3.77
N LYS A 220 26.22 -23.23 3.53
CA LYS A 220 26.93 -22.88 2.29
C LYS A 220 28.44 -23.05 2.45
N SER A 221 29.00 -24.02 1.73
CA SER A 221 30.45 -24.20 1.61
C SER A 221 30.95 -23.71 0.24
N PRO A 222 32.19 -23.16 0.13
CA PRO A 222 32.77 -22.79 -1.16
C PRO A 222 32.84 -23.94 -2.17
N ALA A 223 32.95 -25.18 -1.70
CA ALA A 223 32.96 -26.39 -2.52
C ALA A 223 31.60 -26.68 -3.21
N ALA A 224 30.48 -26.14 -2.70
CA ALA A 224 29.16 -26.30 -3.30
C ALA A 224 28.86 -25.31 -4.45
N ILE A 225 29.75 -24.35 -4.70
CA ILE A 225 29.61 -23.37 -5.78
C ILE A 225 29.84 -24.06 -7.13
N LYS A 226 28.81 -24.11 -7.97
CA LYS A 226 28.96 -24.56 -9.35
C LYS A 226 29.30 -23.38 -10.25
N LYS A 227 30.28 -23.59 -11.14
CA LYS A 227 30.60 -22.67 -12.24
C LYS A 227 29.99 -23.20 -13.53
N ALA A 228 29.34 -22.33 -14.29
CA ALA A 228 28.79 -22.67 -15.60
C ALA A 228 29.17 -21.59 -16.61
N MET A 229 29.74 -21.99 -17.75
CA MET A 229 29.97 -21.10 -18.88
C MET A 229 28.74 -21.11 -19.79
N VAL A 230 28.19 -19.94 -20.09
CA VAL A 230 27.04 -19.77 -20.97
C VAL A 230 27.44 -18.82 -22.10
N LYS A 231 27.26 -19.27 -23.34
CA LYS A 231 27.64 -18.56 -24.58
C LYS A 231 26.40 -17.97 -25.27
N ASN A 232 26.63 -17.14 -26.28
CA ASN A 232 25.59 -16.57 -27.15
C ASN A 232 24.55 -15.69 -26.43
N ILE A 233 24.95 -15.00 -25.36
CA ILE A 233 24.04 -14.16 -24.55
C ILE A 233 23.88 -12.77 -25.17
N PRO A 234 22.66 -12.26 -25.39
CA PRO A 234 22.46 -10.92 -25.91
C PRO A 234 22.70 -9.84 -24.84
N ARG A 235 23.16 -8.63 -25.24
CA ARG A 235 23.53 -7.52 -24.33
C ARG A 235 22.46 -7.16 -23.29
N GLN A 236 21.18 -7.33 -23.65
CA GLN A 236 20.03 -7.04 -22.79
C GLN A 236 19.91 -7.98 -21.57
N ALA A 237 20.44 -9.21 -21.69
CA ALA A 237 20.39 -10.26 -20.67
C ALA A 237 21.54 -10.21 -19.65
N VAL A 238 22.39 -9.18 -19.72
CA VAL A 238 23.35 -8.82 -18.67
C VAL A 238 23.04 -7.44 -18.11
N LEU A 239 23.46 -7.21 -16.87
CA LEU A 239 23.31 -5.95 -16.16
C LEU A 239 24.64 -5.60 -15.48
N LYS A 240 25.22 -4.44 -15.82
CA LYS A 240 26.35 -3.91 -15.05
C LYS A 240 25.86 -3.30 -13.73
N PRO A 241 26.64 -3.41 -12.64
CA PRO A 241 26.35 -2.74 -11.37
C PRO A 241 26.08 -1.22 -11.52
N SER A 242 26.97 -0.51 -12.21
CA SER A 242 26.85 0.92 -12.52
C SER A 242 25.63 1.30 -13.35
N HIS A 243 24.97 0.35 -14.01
CA HIS A 243 23.76 0.57 -14.82
C HIS A 243 22.46 0.44 -14.00
N ALA A 244 22.54 -0.01 -12.73
CA ALA A 244 21.38 -0.30 -11.88
C ALA A 244 20.38 0.87 -11.79
N ILE A 245 20.89 2.08 -11.52
CA ILE A 245 20.09 3.29 -11.26
C ILE A 245 19.07 3.57 -12.37
N TYR A 246 19.43 3.36 -13.64
CA TYR A 246 18.53 3.60 -14.78
C TYR A 246 17.92 2.32 -15.37
N ARG A 247 18.55 1.15 -15.23
CA ARG A 247 17.97 -0.11 -15.73
C ARG A 247 16.96 -0.77 -14.79
N LEU A 248 16.99 -0.52 -13.48
CA LEU A 248 16.10 -1.13 -12.49
C LEU A 248 14.94 -0.23 -12.06
N GLN A 249 14.61 0.74 -12.93
CA GLN A 249 13.48 1.64 -12.74
C GLN A 249 12.14 0.90 -12.67
N ASN A 250 11.19 1.46 -11.92
CA ASN A 250 9.80 1.00 -11.85
C ASN A 250 9.59 -0.45 -11.36
N GLN A 251 10.61 -1.05 -10.76
CA GLN A 251 10.56 -2.40 -10.23
C GLN A 251 9.62 -2.49 -9.02
N HIS A 252 8.74 -3.47 -9.02
CA HIS A 252 7.79 -3.72 -7.93
C HIS A 252 8.45 -4.56 -6.84
N PHE A 253 8.19 -4.16 -5.59
CA PHE A 253 8.59 -4.86 -4.38
C PHE A 253 7.39 -5.04 -3.45
N ALA A 254 7.40 -6.11 -2.68
CA ALA A 254 6.49 -6.39 -1.58
C ALA A 254 7.29 -6.81 -0.33
N LEU A 255 6.64 -6.77 0.84
CA LEU A 255 7.25 -7.30 2.07
C LEU A 255 7.45 -8.80 1.97
N GLY A 256 8.62 -9.29 2.37
CA GLY A 256 9.02 -10.69 2.21
C GLY A 256 9.65 -11.03 0.86
N ASP A 257 9.70 -10.08 -0.10
CA ASP A 257 10.42 -10.30 -1.35
C ASP A 257 11.93 -10.43 -1.08
N ARG A 258 12.54 -11.40 -1.75
CA ARG A 258 13.97 -11.63 -1.78
C ARG A 258 14.64 -10.65 -2.73
N VAL A 259 15.71 -10.01 -2.28
CA VAL A 259 16.45 -9.04 -3.08
C VAL A 259 17.96 -9.29 -3.07
N THR A 260 18.64 -8.82 -4.11
CA THR A 260 20.12 -8.73 -4.16
C THR A 260 20.56 -7.30 -4.49
N MET A 261 21.63 -6.84 -3.86
CA MET A 261 22.26 -5.55 -4.14
C MET A 261 22.98 -5.60 -5.49
N ILE A 262 22.60 -4.73 -6.41
CA ILE A 262 23.19 -4.63 -7.75
C ILE A 262 24.10 -3.42 -7.86
N GLN A 263 23.77 -2.32 -7.19
CA GLN A 263 24.57 -1.09 -7.25
C GLN A 263 25.95 -1.31 -6.63
N ASP A 264 27.00 -0.87 -7.33
CA ASP A 264 28.41 -0.93 -6.90
C ASP A 264 28.85 0.23 -6.01
N SER A 265 27.98 1.22 -5.85
CA SER A 265 28.17 2.42 -5.03
C SER A 265 27.19 2.44 -3.86
N GLY A 266 27.69 2.79 -2.67
CA GLY A 266 26.88 2.87 -1.45
C GLY A 266 27.50 2.10 -0.27
N ALA A 267 26.69 1.88 0.76
CA ALA A 267 27.11 1.29 2.03
C ALA A 267 26.94 -0.24 2.11
N VAL A 268 26.08 -0.82 1.27
CA VAL A 268 25.82 -2.26 1.22
C VAL A 268 26.77 -2.90 0.18
N PRO A 269 27.46 -4.00 0.48
CA PRO A 269 28.36 -4.62 -0.48
C PRO A 269 27.63 -5.22 -1.69
N LEU A 270 28.30 -5.22 -2.84
CA LEU A 270 27.78 -5.76 -4.10
C LEU A 270 27.38 -7.24 -3.97
N SER A 271 26.26 -7.63 -4.59
CA SER A 271 25.72 -9.00 -4.57
C SER A 271 25.34 -9.55 -3.18
N PHE A 272 25.28 -8.72 -2.14
CA PHE A 272 24.63 -9.09 -0.88
C PHE A 272 23.16 -9.39 -1.14
N LYS A 273 22.63 -10.42 -0.47
CA LYS A 273 21.23 -10.85 -0.57
C LYS A 273 20.52 -10.55 0.75
N GLY A 274 19.24 -10.25 0.65
CA GLY A 274 18.42 -9.84 1.79
C GLY A 274 16.92 -10.01 1.53
N VAL A 275 16.12 -9.60 2.49
CA VAL A 275 14.66 -9.66 2.44
C VAL A 275 14.10 -8.27 2.75
N VAL A 276 13.10 -7.84 1.97
CA VAL A 276 12.39 -6.58 2.19
C VAL A 276 11.52 -6.70 3.44
N ILE A 277 11.88 -6.00 4.51
CA ILE A 277 11.13 -5.97 5.78
C ILE A 277 10.31 -4.69 5.97
N GLY A 278 10.57 -3.64 5.18
CA GLY A 278 9.85 -2.37 5.21
C GLY A 278 9.78 -1.71 3.84
N MET A 279 8.70 -0.97 3.58
CA MET A 279 8.51 -0.18 2.37
C MET A 279 8.13 1.26 2.71
N ASN A 280 8.86 2.20 2.14
CA ASN A 280 8.67 3.64 2.24
C ASN A 280 8.31 4.21 0.84
N ALA A 281 8.13 5.52 0.71
CA ALA A 281 7.69 6.13 -0.56
C ALA A 281 8.72 6.10 -1.69
N LYS A 282 10.02 6.05 -1.36
CA LYS A 282 11.15 6.10 -2.30
C LYS A 282 12.23 5.06 -2.03
N SER A 283 12.11 4.32 -0.93
CA SER A 283 13.11 3.39 -0.42
C SER A 283 12.44 2.20 0.24
N MET A 284 13.22 1.16 0.51
CA MET A 284 12.82 -0.03 1.25
C MET A 284 13.84 -0.34 2.32
N ASP A 285 13.37 -0.92 3.42
CA ASP A 285 14.20 -1.37 4.53
C ASP A 285 14.45 -2.86 4.34
N VAL A 286 15.72 -3.22 4.18
CA VAL A 286 16.16 -4.59 3.85
C VAL A 286 17.01 -5.12 4.99
N VAL A 287 16.74 -6.36 5.40
CA VAL A 287 17.62 -7.14 6.27
C VAL A 287 18.45 -8.05 5.38
N TRP A 288 19.77 -7.91 5.48
CA TRP A 288 20.75 -8.64 4.70
C TRP A 288 21.15 -9.95 5.39
N ASP A 289 21.45 -10.98 4.60
CA ASP A 289 21.79 -12.31 5.11
C ASP A 289 23.00 -12.30 6.05
N ALA A 290 23.99 -11.48 5.73
CA ALA A 290 25.27 -11.38 6.42
C ALA A 290 25.45 -9.98 7.03
N PRO A 291 26.08 -9.87 8.20
CA PRO A 291 26.41 -8.58 8.78
C PRO A 291 27.51 -7.85 7.97
N PHE A 292 27.45 -6.52 7.95
CA PHE A 292 28.41 -5.65 7.27
C PHE A 292 28.59 -4.34 8.04
N MET A 293 29.76 -3.70 7.93
CA MET A 293 30.19 -2.60 8.81
C MET A 293 29.21 -1.42 8.89
N ALA A 294 28.55 -1.07 7.78
CA ALA A 294 27.60 0.04 7.71
C ALA A 294 26.14 -0.37 7.99
N GLY A 295 25.90 -1.63 8.36
CA GLY A 295 24.58 -2.11 8.71
C GLY A 295 24.11 -1.58 10.07
N THR A 296 22.80 -1.40 10.19
CA THR A 296 22.11 -0.86 11.36
C THR A 296 21.14 -1.90 11.93
N THR A 297 20.47 -1.58 13.04
CA THR A 297 19.36 -2.38 13.57
C THR A 297 18.00 -1.98 12.99
N LEU A 298 17.93 -1.00 12.07
CA LEU A 298 16.68 -0.42 11.54
C LEU A 298 15.68 0.02 12.65
N GLY A 299 16.20 0.53 13.78
CA GLY A 299 15.38 0.88 14.94
C GLY A 299 15.06 -0.32 15.84
N ASP A 300 16.06 -1.15 16.14
CA ASP A 300 15.91 -2.36 16.96
C ASP A 300 14.95 -3.40 16.36
N ARG A 301 14.91 -3.48 15.02
CA ARG A 301 14.06 -4.39 14.23
C ARG A 301 14.78 -5.66 13.81
N CYS A 302 16.08 -5.54 13.58
CA CYS A 302 16.97 -6.62 13.16
C CYS A 302 18.26 -6.60 14.01
N SER A 303 19.04 -7.69 13.98
CA SER A 303 20.34 -7.71 14.65
C SER A 303 21.26 -6.59 14.15
N GLN A 304 22.22 -6.19 14.99
CA GLN A 304 23.23 -5.18 14.63
C GLN A 304 23.98 -5.59 13.35
N TYR A 305 24.37 -4.59 12.55
CA TYR A 305 25.10 -4.78 11.29
C TYR A 305 24.35 -5.48 10.15
N ARG A 306 23.04 -5.80 10.28
CA ARG A 306 22.27 -6.48 9.21
C ARG A 306 21.27 -5.63 8.43
N GLY A 307 20.80 -4.50 8.96
CA GLY A 307 19.71 -3.74 8.33
C GLY A 307 20.18 -2.48 7.59
N ALA A 308 19.67 -2.22 6.40
CA ALA A 308 19.82 -0.91 5.75
C ALA A 308 18.60 -0.50 4.93
N THR A 309 18.33 0.81 4.91
CA THR A 309 17.38 1.46 4.01
C THR A 309 18.06 1.74 2.68
N VAL A 310 17.50 1.27 1.56
CA VAL A 310 18.07 1.38 0.21
C VAL A 310 17.04 1.83 -0.81
N GLU A 311 17.48 2.43 -1.92
CA GLU A 311 16.59 2.82 -3.02
C GLU A 311 16.11 1.61 -3.83
N PHE A 312 14.89 1.68 -4.37
CA PHE A 312 14.30 0.60 -5.19
C PHE A 312 15.16 0.22 -6.42
N THR A 313 15.89 1.18 -6.97
CA THR A 313 16.78 1.06 -8.14
C THR A 313 18.13 0.42 -7.83
N SER A 314 18.51 0.33 -6.55
CA SER A 314 19.80 -0.26 -6.14
C SER A 314 19.79 -1.80 -6.16
N CYS A 315 18.60 -2.41 -6.12
CA CYS A 315 18.39 -3.83 -5.88
C CYS A 315 17.60 -4.53 -6.99
N LEU A 316 17.81 -5.84 -7.13
CA LEU A 316 17.01 -6.72 -7.98
C LEU A 316 16.15 -7.65 -7.14
N ASN A 317 14.85 -7.72 -7.44
CA ASN A 317 13.85 -8.59 -6.83
C ASN A 317 13.95 -9.99 -7.43
N LEU A 318 14.49 -10.93 -6.65
CA LEU A 318 14.66 -12.33 -7.02
C LEU A 318 13.37 -13.15 -6.86
N THR A 319 12.44 -12.67 -6.02
CA THR A 319 11.14 -13.32 -5.76
C THR A 319 10.09 -13.01 -6.83
N ASN A 320 10.11 -11.80 -7.38
CA ASN A 320 9.26 -11.39 -8.50
C ASN A 320 10.12 -10.84 -9.65
N PRO A 321 10.74 -11.73 -10.46
CA PRO A 321 11.61 -11.34 -11.57
C PRO A 321 10.88 -10.50 -12.62
N GLN A 322 11.32 -9.25 -12.79
CA GLN A 322 10.71 -8.26 -13.69
C GLN A 322 11.62 -7.79 -14.82
N PHE A 323 12.89 -8.23 -14.81
CA PHE A 323 13.86 -7.90 -15.85
C PHE A 323 14.36 -9.14 -16.59
N ILE A 324 13.60 -10.25 -16.57
CA ILE A 324 13.94 -11.44 -17.34
C ILE A 324 14.08 -11.06 -18.81
N ALA A 325 15.21 -11.44 -19.39
CA ALA A 325 15.50 -11.28 -20.80
C ALA A 325 15.66 -12.66 -21.45
N SER A 326 15.10 -12.82 -22.65
CA SER A 326 15.36 -14.01 -23.47
C SER A 326 16.85 -14.16 -23.76
N THR A 327 17.36 -15.36 -23.53
CA THR A 327 18.70 -15.78 -23.98
C THR A 327 18.73 -16.17 -25.46
N ASN A 328 17.58 -16.42 -26.08
CA ASN A 328 17.46 -16.65 -27.51
C ASN A 328 17.36 -15.29 -28.25
N PRO A 329 18.31 -14.94 -29.15
CA PRO A 329 18.31 -13.67 -29.87
C PRO A 329 17.05 -13.40 -30.71
N GLN A 330 16.35 -14.44 -31.16
CA GLN A 330 15.19 -14.31 -32.05
C GLN A 330 13.85 -14.04 -31.31
N ASN A 331 13.80 -14.24 -29.99
CA ASN A 331 12.58 -14.01 -29.21
C ASN A 331 12.67 -12.70 -28.41
N PRO A 332 12.00 -11.62 -28.85
CA PRO A 332 11.93 -10.39 -28.06
C PRO A 332 10.99 -10.59 -26.87
N THR A 333 11.54 -10.54 -25.66
CA THR A 333 10.72 -10.32 -24.46
C THR A 333 11.51 -9.52 -23.45
N ALA A 334 11.20 -8.22 -23.40
CA ALA A 334 11.60 -7.32 -22.33
C ALA A 334 10.35 -7.00 -21.51
N GLN A 335 10.09 -7.77 -20.45
CA GLN A 335 8.98 -7.50 -19.51
C GLN A 335 9.29 -6.34 -18.54
N GLN A 336 10.02 -5.32 -19.01
CA GLN A 336 10.39 -4.18 -18.16
C GLN A 336 9.12 -3.44 -17.68
N PRO A 337 8.99 -3.15 -16.38
CA PRO A 337 7.87 -2.38 -15.86
C PRO A 337 7.83 -0.96 -16.44
N ARG A 338 6.89 -0.70 -17.35
CA ARG A 338 6.70 0.64 -17.94
C ARG A 338 5.97 1.61 -17.01
N THR A 339 5.18 1.09 -16.07
CA THR A 339 4.40 1.89 -15.12
C THR A 339 5.23 2.20 -13.88
N PRO A 340 5.39 3.48 -13.47
CA PRO A 340 6.15 3.84 -12.27
C PRO A 340 5.73 3.03 -11.04
N PHE A 341 6.69 2.41 -10.36
CA PHE A 341 6.41 1.73 -9.10
C PHE A 341 6.02 2.76 -8.06
N LYS A 342 4.72 2.80 -7.79
CA LYS A 342 4.14 3.53 -6.67
C LYS A 342 3.87 2.47 -5.61
N PRO A 343 4.79 2.23 -4.65
CA PRO A 343 4.53 1.31 -3.56
C PRO A 343 3.19 1.68 -2.95
N ARG A 344 2.30 0.69 -2.82
CA ARG A 344 0.98 0.90 -2.21
C ARG A 344 1.17 1.00 -0.71
N ILE A 345 1.64 2.18 -0.31
CA ILE A 345 1.85 2.57 1.06
C ILE A 345 0.51 2.52 1.78
N GLY A 346 0.45 1.67 2.78
CA GLY A 346 -0.69 1.53 3.64
C GLY A 346 -1.54 0.31 3.30
N PRO A 347 -2.41 -0.02 4.26
CA PRO A 347 -3.05 -1.32 4.33
C PRO A 347 -4.12 -1.52 3.26
N ARG A 348 -3.90 -2.48 2.37
CA ARG A 348 -5.01 -3.22 1.79
C ARG A 348 -4.80 -4.71 2.05
N PRO A 349 -5.85 -5.46 2.42
CA PRO A 349 -5.73 -6.90 2.47
C PRO A 349 -5.39 -7.40 1.07
N ALA A 350 -4.37 -8.26 0.98
CA ALA A 350 -4.14 -9.07 -0.22
C ALA A 350 -5.24 -10.12 -0.31
N VAL A 351 -6.45 -9.69 -0.68
CA VAL A 351 -7.54 -10.61 -1.01
C VAL A 351 -7.19 -11.25 -2.34
N GLN A 352 -6.44 -12.34 -2.29
CA GLN A 352 -6.51 -13.34 -3.34
C GLN A 352 -7.92 -13.93 -3.27
N PRO A 353 -8.79 -13.72 -4.28
CA PRO A 353 -10.06 -14.41 -4.30
C PRO A 353 -9.79 -15.92 -4.43
N PRO A 354 -10.61 -16.79 -3.81
CA PRO A 354 -10.51 -18.23 -4.01
C PRO A 354 -10.61 -18.58 -5.51
N PRO A 355 -9.97 -19.67 -5.98
CA PRO A 355 -10.03 -20.09 -7.38
C PRO A 355 -11.48 -20.16 -7.88
N GLY A 356 -11.79 -19.34 -8.89
CA GLY A 356 -13.13 -19.25 -9.48
C GLY A 356 -13.92 -17.97 -9.17
N GLN A 357 -13.51 -17.14 -8.19
CA GLN A 357 -14.18 -15.85 -7.95
C GLN A 357 -13.43 -14.68 -8.60
N ARG A 358 -14.17 -13.82 -9.33
CA ARG A 358 -13.63 -12.55 -9.85
C ARG A 358 -13.47 -11.56 -8.69
N ALA A 359 -12.32 -10.89 -8.63
CA ALA A 359 -12.11 -9.81 -7.66
C ALA A 359 -13.19 -8.73 -7.82
N ALA A 360 -13.81 -8.33 -6.70
CA ALA A 360 -14.86 -7.32 -6.72
C ALA A 360 -14.31 -6.01 -7.34
N PRO A 361 -14.98 -5.44 -8.36
CA PRO A 361 -14.53 -4.20 -8.96
C PRO A 361 -14.67 -3.07 -7.93
N GLY A 362 -13.54 -2.58 -7.44
CA GLY A 362 -13.49 -1.38 -6.62
C GLY A 362 -14.21 -0.23 -7.35
N PHE A 363 -14.94 0.58 -6.58
CA PHE A 363 -15.88 1.59 -7.04
C PHE A 363 -15.34 2.40 -8.24
N ARG A 364 -15.76 2.04 -9.45
CA ARG A 364 -15.47 2.83 -10.67
C ARG A 364 -16.59 3.85 -10.82
N SER A 365 -16.23 5.13 -10.91
CA SER A 365 -17.09 6.10 -11.58
C SER A 365 -17.38 5.56 -12.98
N GLY A 366 -18.65 5.32 -13.30
CA GLY A 366 -19.03 4.71 -14.57
C GLY A 366 -18.60 5.58 -15.76
N PRO A 367 -18.23 4.98 -16.90
CA PRO A 367 -17.97 5.75 -18.11
C PRO A 367 -19.27 6.46 -18.55
N SER A 368 -19.14 7.69 -19.03
CA SER A 368 -20.25 8.43 -19.64
C SER A 368 -20.69 7.70 -20.91
N ALA A 369 -21.80 6.96 -20.83
CA ALA A 369 -22.42 6.32 -21.97
C ALA A 369 -23.47 7.26 -22.57
N THR A 370 -23.12 7.91 -23.68
CA THR A 370 -24.08 8.59 -24.55
C THR A 370 -24.98 7.55 -25.22
N THR A 371 -26.17 7.30 -24.66
CA THR A 371 -27.23 6.54 -25.33
C THR A 371 -28.59 7.07 -24.89
N GLN A 372 -29.56 6.98 -25.80
CA GLN A 372 -30.77 7.81 -25.81
C GLN A 372 -31.85 7.36 -24.82
N GLY A 373 -32.57 8.35 -24.26
CA GLY A 373 -34.04 8.29 -24.21
C GLY A 373 -34.74 7.49 -23.09
N VAL A 374 -34.48 7.78 -21.81
CA VAL A 374 -35.48 7.53 -20.74
C VAL A 374 -35.43 8.68 -19.70
N PRO A 375 -36.52 9.41 -19.43
CA PRO A 375 -36.53 10.47 -18.42
C PRO A 375 -36.67 9.89 -17.01
N VAL A 376 -35.58 9.89 -16.23
CA VAL A 376 -35.62 9.59 -14.80
C VAL A 376 -36.24 10.75 -14.02
N HIS A 377 -37.42 10.51 -13.42
CA HIS A 377 -38.13 11.48 -12.58
C HIS A 377 -37.32 11.81 -11.31
N ILE A 378 -36.85 13.04 -11.20
CA ILE A 378 -36.30 13.57 -9.94
C ILE A 378 -37.49 13.93 -9.03
N MET A 379 -37.66 13.19 -7.94
CA MET A 379 -38.62 13.53 -6.89
C MET A 379 -38.10 14.73 -6.08
N THR A 380 -38.58 15.92 -6.40
CA THR A 380 -38.29 17.14 -5.64
C THR A 380 -39.04 17.15 -4.31
N ASN A 381 -38.31 17.30 -3.21
CA ASN A 381 -38.85 17.40 -1.84
C ASN A 381 -39.88 18.55 -1.73
N PRO A 382 -41.14 18.30 -1.31
CA PRO A 382 -42.24 19.28 -1.38
C PRO A 382 -42.17 20.41 -0.33
N ASN A 383 -41.12 20.48 0.51
CA ASN A 383 -41.09 21.34 1.69
C ASN A 383 -40.22 22.62 1.55
N ARG A 384 -40.21 23.27 0.38
CA ARG A 384 -39.68 24.63 0.21
C ARG A 384 -40.70 25.55 -0.44
N GLY A 385 -41.18 26.51 0.35
CA GLY A 385 -42.15 27.53 -0.06
C GLY A 385 -41.65 28.40 -1.21
N ARG A 386 -42.60 28.86 -2.02
CA ARG A 386 -42.38 29.55 -3.30
C ARG A 386 -42.71 31.04 -3.16
N GLY A 387 -41.69 31.88 -3.31
CA GLY A 387 -41.79 33.29 -3.65
C GLY A 387 -40.49 33.64 -4.39
N GLY A 388 -40.46 34.13 -5.62
CA GLY A 388 -41.51 34.77 -6.40
C GLY A 388 -41.27 36.27 -6.43
N HIS A 389 -40.70 36.75 -7.53
CA HIS A 389 -40.94 38.04 -8.21
C HIS A 389 -40.19 38.02 -9.56
N ASN A 390 -40.48 38.99 -10.44
CA ASN A 390 -40.41 38.83 -11.89
C ASN A 390 -39.80 40.07 -12.58
N GLN A 391 -39.31 39.91 -13.82
CA GLN A 391 -38.86 40.96 -14.77
C GLN A 391 -37.55 41.72 -14.40
N GLY A 392 -36.77 42.27 -15.36
CA GLY A 392 -37.02 42.40 -16.80
C GLY A 392 -35.77 42.67 -17.67
N ARG A 393 -36.01 42.95 -18.97
CA ARG A 393 -35.03 43.15 -20.06
C ARG A 393 -34.24 44.47 -19.94
N GLY A 394 -33.06 44.54 -20.56
CA GLY A 394 -32.37 45.80 -20.92
C GLY A 394 -31.06 45.58 -21.68
N SER A 395 -30.78 46.37 -22.71
CA SER A 395 -29.60 46.27 -23.60
C SER A 395 -28.84 47.61 -23.63
N TRP A 396 -27.76 47.69 -24.42
CA TRP A 396 -27.03 48.88 -24.91
C TRP A 396 -25.84 49.42 -24.07
N GLY A 397 -24.66 49.54 -24.73
CA GLY A 397 -23.60 50.52 -24.44
C GLY A 397 -23.83 51.82 -25.23
N PRO A 398 -22.82 52.66 -25.60
CA PRO A 398 -21.35 52.42 -25.63
C PRO A 398 -20.42 53.60 -25.18
N ASN A 399 -19.09 53.40 -25.25
CA ASN A 399 -18.00 54.42 -25.43
C ASN A 399 -17.85 55.58 -24.40
N ASN A 400 -16.74 56.32 -24.24
CA ASN A 400 -15.39 56.34 -24.86
C ASN A 400 -14.40 57.05 -23.88
N ASN A 401 -13.14 56.60 -23.77
CA ASN A 401 -11.90 57.42 -23.90
C ASN A 401 -10.64 56.73 -23.33
N ALA A 402 -9.58 56.73 -24.13
CA ALA A 402 -8.17 56.63 -23.72
C ALA A 402 -7.56 58.07 -23.73
N PRO A 403 -6.23 58.38 -23.61
CA PRO A 403 -5.14 57.69 -24.35
C PRO A 403 -3.67 57.71 -23.78
N HIS A 404 -2.78 56.99 -24.49
CA HIS A 404 -1.29 57.14 -24.59
C HIS A 404 -0.39 56.80 -23.36
N VAL A 405 0.91 56.39 -23.45
CA VAL A 405 1.97 56.44 -24.50
C VAL A 405 2.97 55.21 -24.39
N HIS A 406 3.39 54.60 -25.53
CA HIS A 406 4.66 53.86 -25.86
C HIS A 406 5.32 52.77 -24.95
N GLN A 407 6.23 51.87 -25.41
CA GLN A 407 6.91 51.62 -26.72
C GLN A 407 7.39 50.15 -26.90
N GLN A 408 7.46 49.66 -28.17
CA GLN A 408 8.35 48.58 -28.74
C GLN A 408 8.41 47.16 -28.07
N ALA A 409 8.77 46.03 -28.69
CA ALA A 409 8.88 45.49 -30.07
C ALA A 409 9.39 44.01 -29.96
N ALA A 410 9.27 43.03 -30.86
CA ALA A 410 8.45 42.79 -32.07
C ALA A 410 8.33 41.24 -32.30
N VAL A 411 7.15 40.70 -32.62
CA VAL A 411 6.73 40.09 -33.91
C VAL A 411 7.49 38.85 -34.42
N SER A 412 6.73 37.74 -34.58
CA SER A 412 6.92 36.68 -35.59
C SER A 412 5.54 36.20 -36.09
N PRO A 413 5.28 36.08 -37.41
CA PRO A 413 3.93 35.78 -37.94
C PRO A 413 3.72 34.32 -38.39
N ASN A 414 2.48 33.83 -38.22
CA ASN A 414 1.86 32.79 -39.06
C ASN A 414 1.12 33.47 -40.23
N PRO A 415 0.96 32.83 -41.41
CA PRO A 415 -0.37 32.35 -41.85
C PRO A 415 -0.28 31.14 -42.86
N PRO A 416 -1.35 30.74 -43.60
CA PRO A 416 -2.69 30.27 -43.17
C PRO A 416 -3.15 28.93 -43.84
N GLN A 417 -4.39 28.51 -43.58
CA GLN A 417 -5.16 27.47 -44.31
C GLN A 417 -6.26 28.09 -45.22
N THR A 418 -7.05 27.22 -45.90
CA THR A 418 -8.22 27.40 -46.81
C THR A 418 -7.88 27.51 -48.32
N ASP A 419 -8.61 26.95 -49.32
CA ASP A 419 -9.67 25.90 -49.46
C ASP A 419 -9.70 25.45 -50.97
N GLY A 420 -10.44 24.45 -51.52
CA GLY A 420 -11.50 23.53 -51.06
C GLY A 420 -12.13 22.73 -52.25
N ALA A 421 -13.43 22.35 -52.15
CA ALA A 421 -14.35 21.82 -53.21
C ALA A 421 -14.28 20.33 -53.72
N SER A 422 -15.43 19.83 -54.20
CA SER A 422 -15.76 18.48 -54.75
C SER A 422 -17.09 18.60 -55.56
N PRO A 423 -17.76 17.56 -56.13
CA PRO A 423 -17.40 16.28 -56.81
C PRO A 423 -17.97 16.27 -58.29
N PRO A 424 -18.25 15.13 -59.00
CA PRO A 424 -19.50 14.33 -58.81
C PRO A 424 -19.37 12.78 -59.11
N GLN A 425 -20.51 12.07 -59.26
CA GLN A 425 -20.72 10.60 -59.09
C GLN A 425 -20.97 9.73 -60.37
N ALA A 426 -21.02 8.40 -60.13
CA ALA A 426 -21.80 7.33 -60.82
C ALA A 426 -21.13 6.57 -62.00
N HIS A 427 -21.41 5.30 -62.33
CA HIS A 427 -22.51 4.34 -62.01
C HIS A 427 -22.04 2.87 -61.76
N ALA A 428 -22.99 2.01 -61.38
CA ALA A 428 -22.88 0.57 -61.06
C ALA A 428 -22.59 -0.40 -62.22
N ALA A 429 -22.16 -1.65 -61.91
CA ALA A 429 -22.62 -2.91 -62.53
C ALA A 429 -22.10 -4.17 -61.78
N SER A 430 -22.62 -5.36 -62.12
CA SER A 430 -22.52 -6.64 -61.38
C SER A 430 -21.99 -7.85 -62.18
N ASN A 431 -21.78 -8.98 -61.48
CA ASN A 431 -21.71 -10.38 -61.94
C ASN A 431 -20.43 -10.93 -62.61
N GLY A 432 -20.11 -12.21 -62.32
CA GLY A 432 -19.13 -13.04 -63.04
C GLY A 432 -18.48 -14.18 -62.23
N HIS A 433 -18.98 -15.41 -62.37
CA HIS A 433 -18.49 -16.70 -61.79
C HIS A 433 -17.77 -17.54 -62.89
N PRO A 434 -17.36 -18.84 -62.72
CA PRO A 434 -16.60 -19.54 -61.66
C PRO A 434 -15.61 -20.64 -62.21
N ASN A 435 -15.22 -21.61 -61.36
CA ASN A 435 -14.71 -23.00 -61.58
C ASN A 435 -13.27 -23.29 -61.09
N GLY A 436 -12.94 -24.47 -60.53
CA GLY A 436 -13.77 -25.65 -60.21
C GLY A 436 -13.00 -26.72 -59.40
N HIS A 437 -13.72 -27.73 -58.87
CA HIS A 437 -13.15 -28.89 -58.13
C HIS A 437 -12.59 -29.98 -59.09
N PRO A 438 -11.97 -31.09 -58.58
CA PRO A 438 -12.80 -32.24 -58.18
C PRO A 438 -12.34 -33.00 -56.91
N HIS A 439 -13.26 -33.79 -56.37
CA HIS A 439 -13.08 -34.82 -55.33
C HIS A 439 -13.27 -36.21 -55.99
N PRO A 440 -12.85 -37.33 -55.35
CA PRO A 440 -13.81 -38.44 -55.24
C PRO A 440 -13.80 -39.16 -53.87
N GLN A 441 -14.75 -40.10 -53.75
CA GLN A 441 -15.45 -40.57 -52.55
C GLN A 441 -15.37 -42.10 -52.40
N ALA A 442 -15.35 -42.66 -51.17
CA ALA A 442 -16.17 -43.83 -50.74
C ALA A 442 -15.75 -44.50 -49.39
N ASN A 443 -16.76 -44.73 -48.53
CA ASN A 443 -17.02 -45.81 -47.54
C ASN A 443 -15.90 -46.66 -46.89
N GLY A 444 -16.02 -46.89 -45.55
CA GLY A 444 -15.19 -47.91 -44.85
C GLY A 444 -15.32 -48.15 -43.33
N PHE A 445 -16.54 -48.22 -42.75
CA PHE A 445 -16.93 -48.92 -41.49
C PHE A 445 -16.03 -49.09 -40.22
N ARG A 446 -16.73 -48.95 -39.06
CA ARG A 446 -16.55 -49.59 -37.72
C ARG A 446 -15.51 -49.05 -36.70
N GLY A 447 -16.03 -48.55 -35.57
CA GLY A 447 -15.34 -48.61 -34.27
C GLY A 447 -15.89 -47.72 -33.14
N LYS A 448 -16.71 -48.30 -32.25
CA LYS A 448 -16.98 -48.00 -30.81
C LYS A 448 -16.21 -46.83 -30.14
N LEU A 449 -16.72 -46.06 -29.16
CA LEU A 449 -17.91 -46.16 -28.28
C LEU A 449 -18.24 -44.73 -27.75
N HIS A 450 -19.49 -44.42 -27.39
CA HIS A 450 -19.85 -43.23 -26.60
C HIS A 450 -20.87 -43.62 -25.53
N GLY A 451 -20.72 -43.10 -24.30
CA GLY A 451 -21.57 -43.46 -23.18
C GLY A 451 -21.71 -42.33 -22.17
N SER A 452 -22.81 -41.58 -22.29
CA SER A 452 -23.29 -40.61 -21.29
C SER A 452 -24.74 -40.94 -20.95
N PRO A 453 -25.14 -41.06 -19.68
CA PRO A 453 -26.55 -41.17 -19.31
C PRO A 453 -27.12 -39.81 -18.85
N MET A 454 -28.18 -39.36 -19.53
CA MET A 454 -29.14 -38.36 -19.03
C MET A 454 -30.42 -39.09 -18.62
N ARG A 455 -30.95 -38.77 -17.43
CA ARG A 455 -32.29 -39.14 -16.92
C ARG A 455 -32.52 -38.25 -15.68
N GLY A 456 -33.68 -37.68 -15.36
CA GLY A 456 -35.02 -37.70 -15.93
C GLY A 456 -35.97 -37.40 -14.75
N GLY A 457 -36.82 -36.36 -14.83
CA GLY A 457 -37.59 -35.88 -13.66
C GLY A 457 -38.95 -36.56 -13.47
N PHE A 458 -39.65 -36.25 -12.37
CA PHE A 458 -41.13 -36.32 -12.24
C PHE A 458 -41.68 -35.61 -10.96
N VAL A 459 -42.73 -34.81 -11.14
CA VAL A 459 -43.80 -34.25 -10.24
C VAL A 459 -43.59 -33.84 -8.75
N PRO A 460 -44.25 -32.74 -8.30
CA PRO A 460 -44.39 -32.34 -6.89
C PRO A 460 -45.67 -32.85 -6.20
N ARG A 461 -45.72 -32.81 -4.85
CA ARG A 461 -46.87 -33.22 -4.01
C ARG A 461 -47.30 -32.07 -3.08
N GLY A 462 -48.62 -31.83 -2.93
CA GLY A 462 -49.19 -30.85 -1.97
C GLY A 462 -49.07 -31.29 -0.50
N GLY A 463 -49.50 -30.54 0.53
CA GLY A 463 -50.36 -29.33 0.58
C GLY A 463 -51.64 -29.60 1.42
N ILE A 464 -51.82 -28.92 2.57
CA ILE A 464 -52.97 -28.97 3.54
C ILE A 464 -52.61 -28.07 4.77
N PRO A 465 -53.53 -27.35 5.47
CA PRO A 465 -54.50 -26.32 5.05
C PRO A 465 -54.35 -24.99 5.89
N PRO A 466 -55.25 -23.97 5.80
CA PRO A 466 -55.12 -22.70 6.55
C PRO A 466 -55.97 -22.60 7.84
N GLY A 467 -55.67 -21.60 8.70
CA GLY A 467 -56.38 -21.27 9.96
C GLY A 467 -56.48 -19.74 10.23
N PRO A 468 -57.33 -19.28 11.18
CA PRO A 468 -58.16 -18.07 11.03
C PRO A 468 -57.61 -16.74 11.64
N PRO A 469 -58.28 -15.57 11.41
CA PRO A 469 -57.69 -14.23 11.60
C PRO A 469 -58.24 -13.37 12.77
N GLY A 470 -57.46 -12.36 13.19
CA GLY A 470 -57.88 -11.23 14.05
C GLY A 470 -57.84 -11.51 15.57
N PRO A 471 -57.84 -10.48 16.46
CA PRO A 471 -58.34 -9.10 16.27
C PRO A 471 -57.31 -7.96 16.55
N PRO A 472 -57.68 -6.67 16.43
CA PRO A 472 -56.74 -5.53 16.45
C PRO A 472 -56.85 -4.61 17.70
N ARG A 473 -56.03 -3.53 17.69
CA ARG A 473 -56.32 -2.15 18.20
C ARG A 473 -55.69 -1.73 19.54
N GLY A 474 -55.13 -0.51 19.55
CA GLY A 474 -54.59 0.22 20.72
C GLY A 474 -53.17 0.74 20.46
N GLY A 475 -52.85 2.05 20.40
CA GLY A 475 -53.66 3.24 20.63
C GLY A 475 -53.25 3.97 21.92
N PHE A 476 -52.97 5.28 21.82
CA PHE A 476 -52.53 6.20 22.89
C PHE A 476 -51.10 5.94 23.43
N GLY A 477 -50.35 6.95 23.88
CA GLY A 477 -50.68 8.37 23.98
C GLY A 477 -49.47 9.30 24.19
N GLN A 478 -49.76 10.58 23.99
CA GLN A 478 -48.95 11.79 24.18
C GLN A 478 -48.08 11.86 25.44
N GLY A 479 -46.98 12.61 25.33
CA GLY A 479 -46.13 13.03 26.45
C GLY A 479 -45.39 14.35 26.19
N MET A 480 -46.13 15.45 25.99
CA MET A 480 -45.54 16.81 25.95
C MET A 480 -45.08 17.27 27.34
N ARG A 481 -43.93 17.97 27.39
CA ARG A 481 -43.47 19.07 28.28
C ARG A 481 -41.94 19.15 28.17
N GLY A 482 -41.25 20.28 28.20
CA GLY A 482 -41.59 21.71 28.23
C GLY A 482 -40.27 22.48 28.49
N ARG A 483 -39.75 23.23 27.51
CA ARG A 483 -39.71 24.70 27.42
C ARG A 483 -39.31 25.45 28.72
N GLY A 484 -38.17 26.16 28.65
CA GLY A 484 -37.74 27.22 29.59
C GLY A 484 -36.22 27.14 29.85
N GLY A 485 -35.42 28.23 29.87
CA GLY A 485 -35.71 29.63 29.54
C GLY A 485 -34.61 30.58 30.05
N MET A 486 -34.23 31.57 29.22
CA MET A 486 -33.48 32.80 29.54
C MET A 486 -31.97 32.76 29.92
N MET A 487 -31.28 33.82 29.49
CA MET A 487 -29.89 34.28 29.73
C MET A 487 -29.93 35.44 30.78
N PRO A 488 -28.97 36.39 30.93
CA PRO A 488 -27.59 36.55 30.43
C PRO A 488 -26.55 37.08 31.47
N ASN A 489 -25.36 37.48 30.96
CA ASN A 489 -24.32 38.36 31.54
C ASN A 489 -23.43 37.83 32.68
N PHE A 490 -22.10 37.85 32.45
CA PHE A 490 -21.26 38.94 32.96
C PHE A 490 -19.97 39.10 32.14
N ASP A 491 -19.62 40.35 31.86
CA ASP A 491 -18.39 40.78 31.17
C ASP A 491 -17.43 41.44 32.19
N ARG A 492 -16.11 41.30 31.98
CA ARG A 492 -14.92 41.87 32.69
C ARG A 492 -13.85 40.78 32.91
N GLY A 493 -12.55 41.00 32.67
CA GLY A 493 -11.88 42.17 32.11
C GLY A 493 -10.34 42.05 32.17
N ARG A 494 -9.66 42.77 31.26
CA ARG A 494 -8.21 43.10 31.17
C ARG A 494 -7.26 42.66 32.31
N GLY A 495 -6.14 42.05 31.92
CA GLY A 495 -4.92 41.96 32.74
C GLY A 495 -3.66 41.74 31.87
N GLY A 496 -2.92 42.82 31.58
CA GLY A 496 -1.70 42.82 30.78
C GLY A 496 -0.39 42.79 31.61
N PRO A 497 0.78 42.87 30.94
CA PRO A 497 2.07 42.27 31.36
C PRO A 497 3.00 43.33 32.08
N PRO A 498 4.33 43.16 32.39
CA PRO A 498 5.38 42.47 31.59
C PRO A 498 6.68 41.94 32.27
N ARG A 499 7.63 41.51 31.39
CA ARG A 499 9.12 41.69 31.40
C ARG A 499 10.07 40.51 31.70
N GLY A 500 11.06 40.38 30.81
CA GLY A 500 12.40 39.82 31.03
C GLY A 500 12.64 38.41 30.46
N GLY A 501 13.68 38.12 29.67
CA GLY A 501 14.74 38.96 29.09
C GLY A 501 15.86 38.10 28.48
N PHE A 502 16.36 38.43 27.28
CA PHE A 502 17.39 37.66 26.55
C PHE A 502 18.81 37.77 27.13
N ARG A 503 19.59 36.68 27.05
CA ARG A 503 21.06 36.58 26.83
C ARG A 503 21.43 35.08 26.69
N GLY A 504 22.34 34.60 25.84
CA GLY A 504 23.13 35.23 24.77
C GLY A 504 24.64 34.90 24.85
N ARG A 505 25.17 34.12 23.87
CA ARG A 505 26.59 33.68 23.66
C ARG A 505 27.10 32.58 24.62
N GLY A 506 28.03 31.66 24.25
CA GLY A 506 28.57 31.29 22.92
C GLY A 506 30.03 30.78 22.92
N ARG A 507 30.37 29.77 22.07
CA ARG A 507 31.73 29.18 21.78
C ARG A 507 32.40 28.41 22.96
N GLY A 508 33.30 27.42 22.79
CA GLY A 508 33.86 26.69 21.63
C GLY A 508 35.05 25.76 22.03
N ASN A 509 35.56 24.92 21.10
CA ASN A 509 36.77 24.02 21.17
C ASN A 509 36.74 22.76 22.09
N ILE A 510 36.80 21.51 21.59
CA ILE A 510 37.94 20.72 21.04
C ILE A 510 39.06 20.37 22.06
N THR A 511 39.21 19.08 22.41
CA THR A 511 40.47 18.28 22.41
C THR A 511 40.22 16.77 22.67
N ASN A 512 41.15 15.90 22.22
CA ASN A 512 41.14 14.43 22.35
C ASN A 512 41.56 13.93 23.76
N PRO A 513 41.36 12.63 24.06
CA PRO A 513 42.30 11.82 24.84
C PRO A 513 43.10 10.84 23.96
N LEU A 514 44.27 10.45 24.47
CA LEU A 514 45.31 9.65 23.81
C LEU A 514 45.19 8.14 24.03
N VAL A 515 46.00 7.40 23.27
CA VAL A 515 46.29 5.97 23.40
C VAL A 515 47.00 5.64 24.72
N SER A 516 46.71 4.47 25.28
CA SER A 516 47.64 3.63 26.04
C SER A 516 47.30 2.17 25.76
#